data_AF-A0A812Q225-F1
#
_entry.id   AF-A0A812Q225-F1
#
_cell.length_a   1.000
_cell.length_b   1.000
_cell.length_c   1.000
_cell.angle_alpha   90.00
_cell.angle_beta   90.00
_cell.angle_gamma   90.00
#
_symmetry.space_group_name_H-M   'P 1'
#
loop_
_entity.id
_entity.type
_entity.pdbx_description
1 polymer ?
#
loop_
_entity_poly.entity_id
_entity_poly.type
_entity_poly.pdbx_seq_one_letter_code
_entity_poly.pdbx_strand_id
1 'polypeptide(L)'
;MAWDLTGVDFSYPDEYQDDSTVQNYFRPPHPTGSRWAKLIDALEVFRQVVDRRDLNARIGLVSYSSNYTFGLFHSATVTTDQTMSPDTYRFVDAARAISLNPIIGDTNIGAGIDRGVSVITDPAVSRMTANRTIVLLSDGRRTEGADPIGRAQLAAGQRITVHAVSFGDGADQNIMQQIAAITGGNHYHANSGAKMFPLKLPATRTRRRHASLLRRGVVAVEFAFCASIVFFFFLTMIEVARFHIVRHSLDQAVYAGARVGIVPGATAADVNQSVTERLAMAGVVGATITVTPPVINTSTQAVTVHVAAPYNENSWTLPKFFSGVDVVAEMTLDHENVAFN
;
A
#
# COMPACT_ATOMS: atom_id res chain seq x y z
N MET A 1 -26.73 -0.90 26.20
CA MET A 1 -26.33 0.49 25.89
C MET A 1 -27.49 1.48 25.70
N ALA A 2 -28.76 1.05 25.61
CA ALA A 2 -29.92 1.94 25.49
C ALA A 2 -30.30 2.67 26.81
N TRP A 3 -29.74 2.23 27.93
CA TRP A 3 -29.96 2.79 29.26
C TRP A 3 -29.49 4.23 29.39
N ASP A 4 -29.93 4.88 30.46
CA ASP A 4 -29.50 6.22 30.83
C ASP A 4 -28.06 6.27 31.38
N LEU A 5 -27.68 7.44 31.89
CA LEU A 5 -26.33 7.73 32.36
C LEU A 5 -26.12 7.48 33.86
N THR A 6 -27.09 6.89 34.57
CA THR A 6 -27.03 6.67 36.03
C THR A 6 -26.08 5.55 36.43
N GLY A 7 -25.63 4.73 35.47
CA GLY A 7 -24.83 3.55 35.75
C GLY A 7 -25.65 2.32 36.20
N VAL A 8 -26.96 2.47 36.39
CA VAL A 8 -27.87 1.39 36.78
C VAL A 8 -28.37 0.64 35.54
N ASP A 9 -28.40 -0.69 35.64
CA ASP A 9 -28.91 -1.55 34.58
C ASP A 9 -30.42 -1.39 34.46
N PHE A 10 -30.93 -1.36 33.22
CA PHE A 10 -32.36 -1.17 32.93
C PHE A 10 -32.98 0.15 33.42
N SER A 11 -32.15 1.15 33.71
CA SER A 11 -32.61 2.52 33.95
C SER A 11 -32.66 3.30 32.63
N TYR A 12 -33.71 4.11 32.44
CA TYR A 12 -33.97 4.83 31.20
C TYR A 12 -34.24 6.31 31.49
N PRO A 13 -33.97 7.21 30.53
CA PRO A 13 -34.15 8.65 30.74
C PRO A 13 -35.55 9.02 31.20
N ASP A 14 -35.70 10.14 31.90
CA ASP A 14 -36.95 10.59 32.52
C ASP A 14 -38.17 10.52 31.57
N GLU A 15 -37.97 10.87 30.30
CA GLU A 15 -39.02 10.82 29.26
C GLU A 15 -39.60 9.41 29.01
N TYR A 16 -38.91 8.35 29.45
CA TYR A 16 -39.29 6.95 29.29
C TYR A 16 -39.71 6.29 30.60
N GLN A 17 -39.76 7.01 31.73
CA GLN A 17 -40.03 6.43 33.05
C GLN A 17 -41.47 5.92 33.24
N ASP A 18 -42.42 6.40 32.43
CA ASP A 18 -43.81 5.94 32.46
C ASP A 18 -44.01 4.56 31.78
N ASP A 19 -43.02 4.12 30.99
CA ASP A 19 -43.02 2.81 30.33
C ASP A 19 -42.38 1.72 31.21
N SER A 20 -42.89 0.49 31.12
CA SER A 20 -42.28 -0.65 31.81
C SER A 20 -40.87 -0.94 31.27
N THR A 21 -40.03 -1.58 32.09
CA THR A 21 -38.69 -2.01 31.70
C THR A 21 -38.68 -2.82 30.40
N VAL A 22 -39.69 -3.67 30.19
CA VAL A 22 -39.83 -4.49 28.98
C VAL A 22 -40.16 -3.64 27.76
N GLN A 23 -41.09 -2.68 27.88
CA GLN A 23 -41.40 -1.75 26.79
C GLN A 23 -40.17 -0.93 26.38
N ASN A 24 -39.43 -0.42 27.37
CA ASN A 24 -38.22 0.35 27.14
C ASN A 24 -37.08 -0.48 26.55
N TYR A 25 -36.98 -1.77 26.89
CA TYR A 25 -35.99 -2.67 26.32
C TYR A 25 -36.15 -2.85 24.80
N PHE A 26 -37.40 -2.82 24.30
CA PHE A 26 -37.71 -2.92 22.87
C PHE A 26 -37.90 -1.57 22.17
N ARG A 27 -37.41 -0.48 22.77
CA ARG A 27 -37.43 0.87 22.19
C ARG A 27 -36.04 1.22 21.64
N PRO A 28 -35.95 2.01 20.55
CA PRO A 28 -34.69 2.64 20.16
C PRO A 28 -34.07 3.46 21.31
N PRO A 29 -32.74 3.53 21.39
CA PRO A 29 -32.06 4.30 22.43
C PRO A 29 -32.46 5.77 22.38
N HIS A 30 -32.64 6.40 23.54
CA HIS A 30 -32.97 7.82 23.61
C HIS A 30 -31.90 8.66 22.88
N PRO A 31 -32.28 9.64 22.03
CA PRO A 31 -31.35 10.33 21.12
C PRO A 31 -30.26 11.15 21.81
N THR A 32 -30.49 11.63 23.04
CA THR A 32 -29.51 12.43 23.83
C THR A 32 -29.18 11.89 25.22
N GLY A 33 -30.14 11.26 25.90
CA GLY A 33 -30.04 10.78 27.28
C GLY A 33 -29.54 9.35 27.46
N SER A 34 -29.30 8.58 26.38
CA SER A 34 -28.80 7.21 26.47
C SER A 34 -27.27 7.11 26.45
N ARG A 35 -26.71 6.00 26.96
CA ARG A 35 -25.26 5.70 26.82
C ARG A 35 -24.86 5.57 25.35
N TRP A 36 -25.76 5.09 24.49
CA TRP A 36 -25.53 5.02 23.05
C TRP A 36 -25.43 6.40 22.39
N ALA A 37 -26.29 7.35 22.78
CA ALA A 37 -26.17 8.73 22.32
C ALA A 37 -24.80 9.34 22.68
N LYS A 38 -24.32 9.07 23.91
CA LYS A 38 -22.98 9.49 24.33
C LYS A 38 -21.89 8.79 23.55
N LEU A 39 -22.03 7.51 23.25
CA LEU A 39 -21.11 6.82 22.35
C LEU A 39 -21.01 7.55 20.99
N ILE A 40 -22.14 7.94 20.39
CA ILE A 40 -22.15 8.70 19.13
C ILE A 40 -21.40 10.03 19.27
N ASP A 41 -21.60 10.77 20.37
CA ASP A 41 -20.85 12.00 20.66
C ASP A 41 -19.31 11.74 20.70
N ALA A 42 -18.86 10.62 21.28
CA ALA A 42 -17.44 10.23 21.24
C ALA A 42 -16.94 9.93 19.83
N LEU A 43 -17.73 9.17 19.05
CA LEU A 43 -17.35 8.80 17.69
C LEU A 43 -17.19 10.04 16.82
N GLU A 44 -18.07 11.05 16.99
CA GLU A 44 -17.98 12.34 16.30
C GLU A 44 -16.70 13.10 16.69
N VAL A 45 -16.34 13.13 17.97
CA VAL A 45 -15.08 13.76 18.40
C VAL A 45 -13.85 12.99 17.94
N PHE A 46 -13.90 11.66 17.96
CA PHE A 46 -12.84 10.83 17.41
C PHE A 46 -12.63 11.14 15.91
N ARG A 47 -13.72 11.21 15.14
CA ARG A 47 -13.69 11.63 13.73
C ARG A 47 -13.01 12.99 13.55
N GLN A 48 -13.43 14.00 14.33
CA GLN A 48 -12.84 15.34 14.28
C GLN A 48 -11.33 15.33 14.60
N VAL A 49 -10.88 14.47 15.51
CA VAL A 49 -9.45 14.32 15.82
C VAL A 49 -8.71 13.68 14.64
N VAL A 50 -9.27 12.65 14.03
CA VAL A 50 -8.69 12.00 12.83
C VAL A 50 -8.53 13.02 11.70
N ASP A 51 -9.59 13.78 11.40
CA ASP A 51 -9.61 14.77 10.32
C ASP A 51 -8.64 15.93 10.62
N ARG A 52 -8.70 16.51 11.83
CA ARG A 52 -7.82 17.63 12.22
C ARG A 52 -6.35 17.27 12.19
N ARG A 53 -6.03 16.00 12.45
CA ARG A 53 -4.66 15.50 12.48
C ARG A 53 -4.19 14.97 11.12
N ASP A 54 -5.06 15.00 10.11
CA ASP A 54 -4.79 14.48 8.76
C ASP A 54 -4.21 13.07 8.82
N LEU A 55 -4.84 12.21 9.64
CA LEU A 55 -4.42 10.83 9.76
C LEU A 55 -4.90 10.08 8.53
N ASN A 56 -3.96 9.48 7.79
CA ASN A 56 -4.26 8.50 6.74
C ASN A 56 -4.76 7.19 7.37
N ALA A 57 -5.97 7.23 7.92
CA ALA A 57 -6.67 6.14 8.57
C ALA A 57 -7.75 5.60 7.64
N ARG A 58 -8.00 4.29 7.74
CA ARG A 58 -9.27 3.70 7.27
C ARG A 58 -9.98 3.21 8.52
N ILE A 59 -11.26 3.53 8.64
CA ILE A 59 -12.06 3.22 9.84
C ILE A 59 -13.20 2.31 9.41
N GLY A 60 -13.46 1.30 10.22
CA GLY A 60 -14.58 0.35 10.12
C GLY A 60 -15.39 0.38 11.40
N LEU A 61 -16.64 -0.08 11.36
CA LEU A 61 -17.48 -0.27 12.53
C LEU A 61 -17.99 -1.72 12.59
N VAL A 62 -17.85 -2.31 13.78
CA VAL A 62 -18.39 -3.62 14.13
C VAL A 62 -19.18 -3.46 15.42
N SER A 63 -20.44 -3.87 15.41
CA SER A 63 -21.28 -4.03 16.60
C SER A 63 -21.42 -5.51 16.94
N TYR A 64 -21.62 -5.81 18.22
CA TYR A 64 -21.79 -7.16 18.72
C TYR A 64 -22.88 -7.18 19.80
N SER A 65 -23.57 -8.31 19.86
CA SER A 65 -24.64 -8.61 20.83
C SER A 65 -24.70 -10.14 20.99
N SER A 66 -25.89 -10.71 21.16
CA SER A 66 -26.18 -12.14 21.02
C SER A 66 -27.18 -12.41 19.90
N ASN A 67 -27.28 -13.69 19.51
CA ASN A 67 -28.37 -14.10 18.63
C ASN A 67 -29.64 -14.21 19.47
N TYR A 68 -30.54 -13.25 19.31
CA TYR A 68 -31.75 -13.14 20.12
C TYR A 68 -32.94 -12.80 19.24
N THR A 69 -34.06 -13.48 19.49
CA THR A 69 -35.34 -13.26 18.81
C THR A 69 -36.45 -13.17 19.84
N PHE A 70 -37.24 -12.09 19.77
CA PHE A 70 -38.46 -11.94 20.55
C PHE A 70 -39.53 -11.23 19.73
N GLY A 71 -40.54 -11.97 19.29
CA GLY A 71 -41.57 -11.45 18.39
C GLY A 71 -40.96 -10.92 17.08
N LEU A 72 -41.12 -9.62 16.83
CA LEU A 72 -40.57 -8.93 15.64
C LEU A 72 -39.14 -8.41 15.86
N PHE A 73 -38.61 -8.49 17.08
CA PHE A 73 -37.30 -7.97 17.44
C PHE A 73 -36.23 -9.04 17.31
N HIS A 74 -35.13 -8.69 16.64
CA HIS A 74 -34.03 -9.60 16.35
C HIS A 74 -32.69 -8.89 16.55
N SER A 75 -31.71 -9.60 17.08
CA SER A 75 -30.30 -9.17 17.08
C SER A 75 -29.39 -10.27 16.56
N ALA A 76 -28.29 -9.87 15.95
CA ALA A 76 -27.22 -10.76 15.53
C ALA A 76 -26.09 -10.74 16.56
N THR A 77 -25.40 -11.88 16.70
CA THR A 77 -24.21 -11.97 17.55
C THR A 77 -23.15 -10.92 17.19
N VAL A 78 -22.95 -10.67 15.90
CA VAL A 78 -21.99 -9.66 15.43
C VAL A 78 -22.35 -9.18 14.01
N THR A 79 -22.21 -7.89 13.78
CA THR A 79 -22.47 -7.25 12.48
C THR A 79 -21.26 -6.41 12.06
N THR A 80 -20.92 -6.44 10.78
CA THR A 80 -20.01 -5.44 10.19
C THR A 80 -20.88 -4.31 9.64
N ASP A 81 -21.15 -3.32 10.48
CA ASP A 81 -22.02 -2.19 10.15
C ASP A 81 -21.39 -1.29 9.08
N GLN A 82 -20.06 -1.22 9.06
CA GLN A 82 -19.32 -0.50 8.03
C GLN A 82 -17.93 -1.12 7.82
N THR A 83 -17.63 -1.46 6.56
CA THR A 83 -16.30 -1.95 6.14
C THR A 83 -15.30 -0.80 6.09
N MET A 84 -14.01 -1.11 6.30
CA MET A 84 -12.93 -0.12 6.38
C MET A 84 -12.95 0.89 5.22
N SER A 85 -13.08 2.18 5.53
CA SER A 85 -13.17 3.26 4.55
C SER A 85 -12.29 4.45 4.95
N PRO A 86 -11.68 5.19 3.99
CA PRO A 86 -11.03 6.46 4.27
C PRO A 86 -12.03 7.61 4.52
N ASP A 87 -13.32 7.41 4.19
CA ASP A 87 -14.37 8.37 4.49
C ASP A 87 -14.74 8.27 5.98
N THR A 88 -14.32 9.30 6.73
CA THR A 88 -14.44 9.34 8.17
C THR A 88 -15.87 9.62 8.65
N TYR A 89 -16.83 9.93 7.78
CA TYR A 89 -18.24 10.09 8.16
C TYR A 89 -18.97 8.74 8.30
N ARG A 90 -18.59 7.75 7.48
CA ARG A 90 -19.38 6.50 7.32
C ARG A 90 -19.57 5.70 8.60
N PHE A 91 -18.55 5.62 9.45
CA PHE A 91 -18.64 4.85 10.69
C PHE A 91 -19.56 5.53 11.71
N VAL A 92 -19.61 6.87 11.72
CA VAL A 92 -20.53 7.62 12.59
C VAL A 92 -21.96 7.47 12.08
N ASP A 93 -22.17 7.54 10.77
CA ASP A 93 -23.50 7.34 10.17
C ASP A 93 -24.01 5.92 10.35
N ALA A 94 -23.13 4.91 10.27
CA ALA A 94 -23.48 3.53 10.60
C ALA A 94 -23.90 3.39 12.09
N ALA A 95 -23.19 4.04 13.02
CA ALA A 95 -23.59 4.07 14.43
C ALA A 95 -24.94 4.78 14.65
N ARG A 96 -25.20 5.88 13.91
CA ARG A 96 -26.51 6.55 13.93
C ARG A 96 -27.62 5.64 13.41
N ALA A 97 -27.38 4.88 12.33
CA ALA A 97 -28.35 3.95 11.76
C ALA A 97 -28.74 2.84 12.74
N ILE A 98 -27.80 2.33 13.55
CA ILE A 98 -28.10 1.38 14.64
C ILE A 98 -29.10 1.97 15.64
N SER A 99 -28.99 3.28 15.94
CA SER A 99 -29.85 3.98 16.89
C SER A 99 -31.33 4.04 16.48
N LEU A 100 -31.66 3.70 15.24
CA LEU A 100 -33.04 3.67 14.76
C LEU A 100 -33.79 2.41 15.21
N ASN A 101 -33.07 1.41 15.71
CA ASN A 101 -33.62 0.14 16.16
C ASN A 101 -33.34 -0.09 17.65
N PRO A 102 -34.12 -0.95 18.33
CA PRO A 102 -33.80 -1.38 19.68
C PRO A 102 -32.44 -2.05 19.76
N ILE A 103 -31.63 -1.65 20.75
CA ILE A 103 -30.33 -2.26 21.02
C ILE A 103 -30.52 -3.32 22.11
N ILE A 104 -30.76 -4.55 21.65
CA ILE A 104 -31.12 -5.72 22.46
C ILE A 104 -30.08 -6.83 22.35
N GLY A 105 -30.18 -7.79 23.27
CA GLY A 105 -29.35 -8.97 23.36
C GLY A 105 -28.25 -8.84 24.42
N ASP A 106 -27.43 -9.88 24.49
CA ASP A 106 -26.35 -10.06 25.47
C ASP A 106 -25.01 -9.53 24.95
N THR A 107 -24.00 -9.50 25.81
CA THR A 107 -22.70 -8.89 25.51
C THR A 107 -21.66 -9.95 25.14
N ASN A 108 -21.46 -10.15 23.83
CA ASN A 108 -20.49 -11.13 23.27
C ASN A 108 -19.19 -10.45 22.80
N ILE A 109 -18.35 -10.03 23.76
CA ILE A 109 -17.09 -9.31 23.49
C ILE A 109 -16.16 -10.12 22.59
N GLY A 110 -16.10 -11.43 22.77
CA GLY A 110 -15.25 -12.33 21.97
C GLY A 110 -15.60 -12.28 20.48
N ALA A 111 -16.89 -12.34 20.12
CA ALA A 111 -17.33 -12.22 18.74
C ALA A 111 -17.00 -10.86 18.13
N GLY A 112 -17.11 -9.79 18.92
CA GLY A 112 -16.71 -8.44 18.52
C GLY A 112 -15.21 -8.35 18.18
N ILE A 113 -14.34 -8.93 19.02
CA ILE A 113 -12.89 -8.98 18.77
C ILE A 113 -12.60 -9.81 17.51
N ASP A 114 -13.14 -11.02 17.40
CA ASP A 114 -12.92 -11.91 16.26
C ASP A 114 -13.34 -11.26 14.93
N ARG A 115 -14.51 -10.59 14.91
CA ARG A 115 -14.97 -9.89 13.71
C ARG A 115 -14.13 -8.64 13.43
N GLY A 116 -13.74 -7.88 14.45
CA GLY A 116 -12.83 -6.74 14.29
C GLY A 116 -11.49 -7.15 13.68
N VAL A 117 -10.94 -8.29 14.12
CA VAL A 117 -9.75 -8.92 13.53
C VAL A 117 -10.01 -9.25 12.06
N SER A 118 -11.09 -9.96 11.75
CA SER A 118 -11.45 -10.30 10.36
C SER A 118 -11.53 -9.06 9.45
N VAL A 119 -12.21 -7.99 9.89
CA VAL A 119 -12.39 -6.75 9.12
C VAL A 119 -11.07 -6.00 8.92
N ILE A 120 -10.21 -5.91 9.94
CA ILE A 120 -8.94 -5.18 9.81
C ILE A 120 -7.87 -5.95 9.02
N THR A 121 -8.02 -7.27 8.91
CA THR A 121 -7.13 -8.14 8.12
C THR A 121 -7.65 -8.44 6.71
N ASP A 122 -8.84 -7.96 6.34
CA ASP A 122 -9.42 -8.21 5.03
C ASP A 122 -8.47 -7.70 3.91
N PRO A 123 -7.98 -8.57 3.00
CA PRO A 123 -7.02 -8.19 1.97
C PRO A 123 -7.59 -7.19 0.95
N ALA A 124 -8.91 -7.08 0.82
CA ALA A 124 -9.54 -6.13 -0.11
C ALA A 124 -9.43 -4.68 0.38
N VAL A 125 -9.31 -4.46 1.70
CA VAL A 125 -9.36 -3.10 2.29
C VAL A 125 -8.18 -2.79 3.20
N SER A 126 -7.43 -3.79 3.67
CA SER A 126 -6.25 -3.61 4.53
C SER A 126 -5.04 -3.09 3.74
N ARG A 127 -4.09 -2.46 4.45
CA ARG A 127 -2.84 -1.95 3.88
C ARG A 127 -1.67 -2.67 4.54
N MET A 128 -0.73 -3.15 3.74
CA MET A 128 0.42 -3.95 4.21
C MET A 128 1.25 -3.24 5.29
N THR A 129 1.43 -1.92 5.20
CA THR A 129 2.24 -1.12 6.12
C THR A 129 1.42 -0.40 7.19
N ALA A 130 0.10 -0.58 7.24
CA ALA A 130 -0.72 0.09 8.24
C ALA A 130 -0.62 -0.62 9.59
N ASN A 131 -0.52 0.19 10.65
CA ASN A 131 -0.76 -0.30 12.00
C ASN A 131 -2.20 -0.78 12.11
N ARG A 132 -2.39 -1.97 12.70
CA ARG A 132 -3.72 -2.56 12.91
C ARG A 132 -4.14 -2.29 14.35
N THR A 133 -5.18 -1.48 14.50
CA THR A 133 -5.68 -1.05 15.80
C THR A 133 -7.18 -1.24 15.88
N ILE A 134 -7.63 -1.88 16.96
CA ILE A 134 -9.03 -2.02 17.34
C ILE A 134 -9.28 -1.11 18.55
N VAL A 135 -10.38 -0.36 18.56
CA VAL A 135 -10.87 0.35 19.74
C VAL A 135 -12.12 -0.37 20.21
N LEU A 136 -12.00 -1.15 21.29
CA LEU A 136 -13.08 -1.91 21.88
C LEU A 136 -13.84 -1.04 22.87
N LEU A 137 -15.13 -0.84 22.62
CA LEU A 137 -16.05 -0.12 23.50
C LEU A 137 -17.01 -1.14 24.12
N SER A 138 -17.01 -1.24 25.45
CA SER A 138 -17.84 -2.20 26.19
C SER A 138 -17.91 -1.83 27.66
N ASP A 139 -18.97 -2.17 28.39
CA ASP A 139 -18.93 -2.16 29.86
C ASP A 139 -18.16 -3.37 30.43
N GLY A 140 -17.61 -4.25 29.59
CA GLY A 140 -16.74 -5.37 30.01
C GLY A 140 -17.51 -6.55 30.59
N ARG A 141 -18.82 -6.42 30.81
CA ARG A 141 -19.64 -7.49 31.39
C ARG A 141 -20.02 -8.49 30.29
N ARG A 142 -19.15 -9.46 30.05
CA ARG A 142 -19.48 -10.58 29.17
C ARG A 142 -20.66 -11.35 29.76
N THR A 143 -21.74 -11.47 28.98
CA THR A 143 -22.89 -12.34 29.32
C THR A 143 -23.07 -13.51 28.35
N GLU A 144 -22.31 -13.54 27.24
CA GLU A 144 -22.37 -14.62 26.25
C GLU A 144 -21.02 -14.84 25.53
N GLY A 145 -20.91 -15.91 24.74
CA GLY A 145 -19.83 -16.10 23.77
C GLY A 145 -18.54 -16.66 24.33
N ALA A 146 -17.45 -16.56 23.56
CA ALA A 146 -16.12 -17.04 23.94
C ALA A 146 -15.41 -16.08 24.92
N ASP A 147 -14.40 -16.59 25.63
CA ASP A 147 -13.55 -15.79 26.51
C ASP A 147 -12.78 -14.70 25.74
N PRO A 148 -12.98 -13.40 26.06
CA PRO A 148 -12.33 -12.32 25.33
C PRO A 148 -10.82 -12.26 25.57
N ILE A 149 -10.30 -12.84 26.66
CA ILE A 149 -8.86 -12.91 26.93
C ILE A 149 -8.17 -13.79 25.89
N GLY A 150 -8.69 -15.00 25.64
CA GLY A 150 -8.19 -15.87 24.56
C GLY A 150 -8.25 -15.20 23.18
N ARG A 151 -9.29 -14.41 22.90
CA ARG A 151 -9.41 -13.68 21.62
C ARG A 151 -8.42 -12.52 21.52
N ALA A 152 -8.15 -11.82 22.61
CA ALA A 152 -7.11 -10.80 22.68
C ALA A 152 -5.71 -11.39 22.42
N GLN A 153 -5.43 -12.60 22.93
CA GLN A 153 -4.17 -13.30 22.65
C GLN A 153 -4.02 -13.64 21.16
N LEU A 154 -5.09 -14.11 20.51
CA LEU A 154 -5.10 -14.37 19.07
C LEU A 154 -4.86 -13.08 18.26
N ALA A 155 -5.50 -11.97 18.64
CA ALA A 155 -5.28 -10.67 18.01
C ALA A 155 -3.82 -10.19 18.19
N ALA A 156 -3.23 -10.36 19.38
CA ALA A 156 -1.83 -10.04 19.65
C ALA A 156 -0.88 -10.87 18.76
N GLY A 157 -1.16 -12.16 18.57
CA GLY A 157 -0.42 -13.04 17.66
C GLY A 157 -0.40 -12.56 16.20
N GLN A 158 -1.42 -11.79 15.79
CA GLN A 158 -1.52 -11.17 14.46
C GLN A 158 -0.97 -9.73 14.41
N ARG A 159 -0.30 -9.27 15.47
CA ARG A 159 0.21 -7.89 15.64
C ARG A 159 -0.89 -6.84 15.56
N ILE A 160 -2.05 -7.12 16.15
CA ILE A 160 -3.18 -6.21 16.26
C ILE A 160 -3.22 -5.67 17.70
N THR A 161 -3.25 -4.34 17.84
CA THR A 161 -3.36 -3.68 19.14
C THR A 161 -4.84 -3.37 19.44
N VAL A 162 -5.33 -3.75 20.62
CA VAL A 162 -6.69 -3.44 21.07
C VAL A 162 -6.59 -2.39 22.17
N HIS A 163 -7.09 -1.18 21.92
CA HIS A 163 -7.37 -0.22 22.99
C HIS A 163 -8.78 -0.48 23.53
N ALA A 164 -8.95 -0.44 24.85
CA ALA A 164 -10.22 -0.73 25.49
C ALA A 164 -10.78 0.54 26.14
N VAL A 165 -12.07 0.80 25.95
CA VAL A 165 -12.78 1.91 26.59
C VAL A 165 -13.99 1.33 27.29
N SER A 166 -14.00 1.40 28.62
CA SER A 166 -15.13 0.95 29.42
C SER A 166 -16.06 2.07 29.86
N PHE A 167 -17.35 1.79 29.97
CA PHE A 167 -18.38 2.79 30.26
C PHE A 167 -19.27 2.41 31.45
N GLY A 168 -19.49 3.38 32.34
CA GLY A 168 -20.40 3.29 33.48
C GLY A 168 -19.78 2.66 34.71
N ASP A 169 -20.19 3.12 35.90
CA ASP A 169 -19.60 2.71 37.18
C ASP A 169 -19.66 1.19 37.45
N GLY A 170 -20.60 0.49 36.82
CA GLY A 170 -20.74 -0.96 36.90
C GLY A 170 -19.78 -1.76 36.01
N ALA A 171 -18.98 -1.12 35.17
CA ALA A 171 -18.17 -1.82 34.17
C ALA A 171 -17.13 -2.78 34.78
N ASP A 172 -16.95 -3.95 34.17
CA ASP A 172 -15.80 -4.82 34.45
C ASP A 172 -14.54 -4.22 33.82
N GLN A 173 -13.88 -3.35 34.59
CA GLN A 173 -12.65 -2.69 34.16
C GLN A 173 -11.46 -3.66 34.13
N ASN A 174 -11.48 -4.72 34.96
CA ASN A 174 -10.36 -5.66 35.06
C ASN A 174 -10.20 -6.43 33.75
N ILE A 175 -11.28 -6.96 33.18
CA ILE A 175 -11.20 -7.69 31.92
C ILE A 175 -10.83 -6.77 30.76
N MET A 176 -11.36 -5.54 30.74
CA MET A 176 -11.06 -4.53 29.71
C MET A 176 -9.59 -4.09 29.75
N GLN A 177 -9.04 -3.90 30.96
CA GLN A 177 -7.63 -3.59 31.15
C GLN A 177 -6.73 -4.75 30.71
N GLN A 178 -7.11 -6.00 31.00
CA GLN A 178 -6.36 -7.17 30.56
C GLN A 178 -6.35 -7.32 29.03
N ILE A 179 -7.49 -7.15 28.35
CA ILE A 179 -7.57 -7.19 26.88
C ILE A 179 -6.61 -6.16 26.26
N ALA A 180 -6.61 -4.94 26.78
CA ALA A 180 -5.70 -3.90 26.32
C ALA A 180 -4.24 -4.27 26.59
N ALA A 181 -3.91 -4.70 27.81
CA ALA A 181 -2.54 -5.05 28.18
C ALA A 181 -1.95 -6.18 27.32
N ILE A 182 -2.73 -7.24 27.05
CA ILE A 182 -2.31 -8.41 26.25
C ILE A 182 -1.87 -8.00 24.83
N THR A 183 -2.54 -7.00 24.25
CA THR A 183 -2.32 -6.56 22.87
C THR A 183 -1.40 -5.34 22.77
N GLY A 184 -0.85 -4.87 23.90
CA GLY A 184 -0.03 -3.65 23.99
C GLY A 184 -0.82 -2.35 23.84
N GLY A 185 -2.14 -2.40 24.05
CA GLY A 185 -3.03 -1.25 24.03
C GLY A 185 -3.14 -0.55 25.38
N ASN A 186 -4.05 0.43 25.43
CA ASN A 186 -4.36 1.23 26.62
C ASN A 186 -5.82 1.03 26.97
N HIS A 187 -6.13 1.04 28.27
CA HIS A 187 -7.49 1.04 28.77
C HIS A 187 -7.85 2.42 29.32
N TYR A 188 -9.08 2.86 29.03
CA TYR A 188 -9.67 4.08 29.56
C TYR A 188 -11.06 3.76 30.12
N HIS A 189 -11.43 4.43 31.21
CA HIS A 189 -12.74 4.28 31.82
C HIS A 189 -13.53 5.60 31.78
N ALA A 190 -14.79 5.53 31.38
CA ALA A 190 -15.72 6.64 31.29
C ALA A 190 -16.85 6.45 32.31
N ASN A 191 -16.78 7.18 33.43
CA ASN A 191 -17.62 6.97 34.61
C ASN A 191 -19.09 7.41 34.41
N SER A 192 -19.33 8.52 33.69
CA SER A 192 -20.67 9.02 33.31
C SER A 192 -20.55 10.08 32.21
N GLY A 193 -21.65 10.37 31.49
CA GLY A 193 -21.65 11.26 30.30
C GLY A 193 -21.11 12.69 30.53
N ALA A 194 -20.95 13.13 31.78
CA ALA A 194 -20.33 14.40 32.15
C ALA A 194 -18.79 14.40 32.09
N LYS A 195 -18.14 13.23 32.01
CA LYS A 195 -16.69 13.08 31.81
C LYS A 195 -16.32 12.68 30.39
N MET A 196 -17.22 12.91 29.44
CA MET A 196 -16.88 12.80 28.02
C MET A 196 -16.05 13.99 27.53
N PHE A 197 -16.03 15.11 28.27
CA PHE A 197 -15.16 16.26 28.03
C PHE A 197 -14.78 16.96 29.35
N PRO A 198 -13.50 17.25 29.63
CA PRO A 198 -12.34 17.06 28.77
C PRO A 198 -11.64 15.74 29.17
N LEU A 199 -11.38 14.88 28.18
CA LEU A 199 -10.05 14.29 28.16
C LEU A 199 -9.09 15.51 28.11
N LYS A 200 -8.67 15.98 29.29
CA LYS A 200 -7.50 16.84 29.44
C LYS A 200 -6.39 15.97 28.91
N LEU A 201 -6.21 15.99 27.59
CA LEU A 201 -4.95 15.66 26.98
C LEU A 201 -3.95 16.39 27.87
N PRO A 202 -3.03 15.67 28.56
CA PRO A 202 -2.00 16.36 29.31
C PRO A 202 -1.45 17.41 28.34
N ALA A 203 -1.34 18.65 28.82
CA ALA A 203 -0.57 19.69 28.16
C ALA A 203 0.86 19.17 28.08
N THR A 204 1.07 18.24 27.16
CA THR A 204 2.34 17.71 26.76
C THR A 204 2.93 18.90 26.07
N ARG A 205 3.80 19.59 26.81
CA ARG A 205 4.79 20.54 26.34
C ARG A 205 4.91 20.36 24.84
N THR A 206 4.52 21.39 24.10
CA THR A 206 4.67 21.56 22.66
C THR A 206 6.13 21.41 22.28
N ARG A 207 6.64 20.18 22.33
CA ARG A 207 7.91 19.80 21.78
C ARG A 207 7.58 19.08 20.49
N ARG A 208 7.86 19.79 19.41
CA ARG A 208 7.99 19.35 18.01
C ARG A 208 6.86 19.79 17.07
N ARG A 209 6.85 21.10 16.78
CA ARG A 209 6.68 21.58 15.38
C ARG A 209 7.73 21.00 14.41
N HIS A 210 8.76 20.33 14.92
CA HIS A 210 9.76 19.63 14.10
C HIS A 210 9.32 18.26 13.58
N ALA A 211 8.31 17.57 14.13
CA ALA A 211 8.07 16.17 13.76
C ALA A 211 7.52 15.98 12.33
N SER A 212 6.69 16.89 11.82
CA SER A 212 6.17 16.82 10.44
C SER A 212 7.21 17.25 9.40
N LEU A 213 8.04 18.24 9.72
CA LEU A 213 9.21 18.62 8.92
C LEU A 213 10.29 17.52 8.91
N LEU A 214 10.52 16.85 10.05
CA LEU A 214 11.44 15.72 10.15
C LEU A 214 10.95 14.50 9.34
N ARG A 215 9.64 14.23 9.30
CA ARG A 215 9.07 13.15 8.47
C ARG A 215 9.23 13.42 6.97
N ARG A 216 9.06 14.67 6.53
CA ARG A 216 9.34 15.06 5.14
C ARG A 216 10.83 14.95 4.80
N GLY A 217 11.72 15.26 5.75
CA GLY A 217 13.15 15.06 5.61
C GLY A 217 13.53 13.58 5.44
N VAL A 218 12.97 12.68 6.25
CA VAL A 218 13.22 11.23 6.12
C VAL A 218 12.73 10.69 4.78
N VAL A 219 11.52 11.06 4.33
CA VAL A 219 11.00 10.63 3.02
C VAL A 219 11.86 11.18 1.88
N ALA A 220 12.36 12.41 1.98
CA ALA A 220 13.28 12.96 0.98
C ALA A 220 14.62 12.20 0.93
N VAL A 221 15.14 11.76 2.09
CA VAL A 221 16.37 10.94 2.16
C VAL A 221 16.11 9.54 1.59
N GLU A 222 15.02 8.88 1.97
CA GLU A 222 14.62 7.59 1.42
C GLU A 222 14.45 7.66 -0.10
N PHE A 223 13.77 8.71 -0.59
CA PHE A 223 13.65 8.96 -2.03
C PHE A 223 15.02 9.21 -2.67
N ALA A 224 15.91 9.98 -2.07
CA ALA A 224 17.22 10.26 -2.66
C ALA A 224 18.07 8.98 -2.82
N PHE A 225 18.06 8.09 -1.82
CA PHE A 225 18.75 6.79 -1.93
C PHE A 225 18.11 5.89 -2.99
N CYS A 226 16.79 5.74 -2.98
CA CYS A 226 16.08 4.93 -3.96
C CYS A 226 16.25 5.48 -5.39
N ALA A 227 16.07 6.78 -5.58
CA ALA A 227 16.24 7.45 -6.86
C ALA A 227 17.67 7.29 -7.38
N SER A 228 18.70 7.42 -6.53
CA SER A 228 20.09 7.25 -6.96
C SER A 228 20.34 5.84 -7.54
N ILE A 229 19.81 4.80 -6.89
CA ILE A 229 19.94 3.42 -7.36
C ILE A 229 19.13 3.21 -8.65
N VAL A 230 17.91 3.71 -8.71
CA VAL A 230 17.04 3.60 -9.89
C VAL A 230 17.64 4.32 -11.10
N PHE A 231 18.10 5.55 -10.95
CA PHE A 231 18.74 6.31 -12.03
C PHE A 231 20.06 5.68 -12.47
N PHE A 232 20.84 5.10 -11.54
CA PHE A 232 22.04 4.34 -11.90
C PHE A 232 21.71 3.18 -12.83
N PHE A 233 20.75 2.33 -12.47
CA PHE A 233 20.34 1.21 -13.34
C PHE A 233 19.71 1.69 -14.64
N PHE A 234 18.86 2.70 -14.59
CA PHE A 234 18.19 3.24 -15.78
C PHE A 234 19.20 3.81 -16.80
N LEU A 235 20.16 4.63 -16.36
CA LEU A 235 21.20 5.17 -17.23
C LEU A 235 22.11 4.06 -17.76
N THR A 236 22.45 3.07 -16.92
CA THR A 236 23.24 1.90 -17.34
C THR A 236 22.50 1.10 -18.42
N MET A 237 21.19 0.88 -18.27
CA MET A 237 20.39 0.16 -19.27
C MET A 237 20.35 0.89 -20.61
N ILE A 238 20.26 2.22 -20.62
CA ILE A 238 20.30 3.02 -21.85
C ILE A 238 21.67 2.85 -22.55
N GLU A 239 22.76 2.90 -21.79
CA GLU A 239 24.11 2.77 -22.34
C GLU A 239 24.33 1.37 -22.96
N VAL A 240 23.95 0.31 -22.23
CA VAL A 240 24.05 -1.09 -22.72
C VAL A 240 23.15 -1.32 -23.94
N ALA A 241 21.92 -0.80 -23.93
CA ALA A 241 21.01 -0.92 -25.06
C ALA A 241 21.59 -0.26 -26.31
N ARG A 242 22.12 0.97 -26.18
CA ARG A 242 22.73 1.67 -27.32
C ARG A 242 23.98 0.95 -27.83
N PHE A 243 24.80 0.40 -26.94
CA PHE A 243 25.97 -0.39 -27.33
C PHE A 243 25.58 -1.61 -28.18
N HIS A 244 24.55 -2.35 -27.74
CA HIS A 244 24.04 -3.50 -28.51
C HIS A 244 23.43 -3.10 -29.85
N ILE A 245 22.72 -1.97 -29.92
CA ILE A 245 22.20 -1.45 -31.18
C ILE A 245 23.34 -1.18 -32.16
N VAL A 246 24.37 -0.43 -31.74
CA VAL A 246 25.53 -0.11 -32.59
C VAL A 246 26.22 -1.40 -33.05
N ARG A 247 26.47 -2.34 -32.15
CA ARG A 247 27.09 -3.62 -32.48
C ARG A 247 26.29 -4.39 -33.53
N HIS A 248 24.98 -4.50 -33.35
CA HIS A 248 24.12 -5.23 -34.29
C HIS A 248 24.08 -4.54 -35.67
N SER A 249 24.06 -3.20 -35.69
CA SER A 249 24.14 -2.44 -36.93
C SER A 249 25.47 -2.67 -37.67
N LEU A 250 26.58 -2.75 -36.93
CA LEU A 250 27.89 -3.10 -37.50
C LEU A 250 27.89 -4.52 -38.08
N ASP A 251 27.38 -5.51 -37.35
CA ASP A 251 27.27 -6.91 -37.82
C ASP A 251 26.47 -7.00 -39.13
N GLN A 252 25.34 -6.29 -39.23
CA GLN A 252 24.54 -6.23 -40.45
C GLN A 252 25.28 -5.52 -41.59
N ALA A 253 26.02 -4.45 -41.30
CA ALA A 253 26.77 -3.70 -42.30
C ALA A 253 27.94 -4.50 -42.88
N VAL A 254 28.74 -5.18 -42.04
CA VAL A 254 29.87 -6.01 -42.50
C VAL A 254 29.39 -7.20 -43.32
N TYR A 255 28.30 -7.86 -42.90
CA TYR A 255 27.71 -8.96 -43.65
C TYR A 255 27.33 -8.53 -45.06
N ALA A 256 26.60 -7.43 -45.14
CA ALA A 256 26.04 -7.01 -46.41
C ALA A 256 27.09 -6.30 -47.30
N GLY A 257 28.14 -5.73 -46.71
CA GLY A 257 29.34 -5.28 -47.43
C GLY A 257 30.15 -6.44 -48.00
N ALA A 258 30.40 -7.47 -47.20
CA ALA A 258 31.09 -8.69 -47.65
C ALA A 258 30.31 -9.36 -48.80
N ARG A 259 28.97 -9.41 -48.71
CA ARG A 259 28.12 -9.93 -49.78
C ARG A 259 28.26 -9.18 -51.10
N VAL A 260 28.44 -7.86 -51.07
CA VAL A 260 28.70 -7.08 -52.29
C VAL A 260 30.10 -7.38 -52.82
N GLY A 261 31.10 -7.51 -51.93
CA GLY A 261 32.49 -7.70 -52.31
C GLY A 261 32.81 -9.06 -52.95
N ILE A 262 32.02 -10.12 -52.66
CA ILE A 262 32.26 -11.46 -53.22
C ILE A 262 31.79 -11.62 -54.68
N VAL A 263 31.03 -10.67 -55.21
CA VAL A 263 30.46 -10.74 -56.56
C VAL A 263 31.53 -10.39 -57.60
N PRO A 264 31.71 -11.17 -58.68
CA PRO A 264 32.69 -10.88 -59.72
C PRO A 264 32.49 -9.49 -60.32
N GLY A 265 33.57 -8.70 -60.33
CA GLY A 265 33.56 -7.31 -60.83
C GLY A 265 33.27 -6.25 -59.76
N ALA A 266 32.93 -6.64 -58.53
CA ALA A 266 32.82 -5.71 -57.41
C ALA A 266 34.17 -5.11 -57.03
N THR A 267 34.15 -3.87 -56.53
CA THR A 267 35.33 -3.14 -56.07
C THR A 267 35.26 -2.86 -54.56
N ALA A 268 36.40 -2.52 -53.95
CA ALA A 268 36.42 -2.06 -52.56
C ALA A 268 35.59 -0.77 -52.36
N ALA A 269 35.39 0.03 -53.41
CA ALA A 269 34.52 1.21 -53.36
C ALA A 269 33.05 0.81 -53.23
N ASP A 270 32.59 -0.22 -53.95
CA ASP A 270 31.22 -0.74 -53.85
C ASP A 270 30.94 -1.29 -52.44
N VAL A 271 31.92 -2.00 -51.87
CA VAL A 271 31.86 -2.48 -50.47
C VAL A 271 31.74 -1.31 -49.50
N ASN A 272 32.64 -0.32 -49.61
CA ASN A 272 32.63 0.87 -48.75
C ASN A 272 31.30 1.64 -48.84
N GLN A 273 30.76 1.82 -50.05
CA GLN A 273 29.47 2.47 -50.25
C GLN A 273 28.35 1.67 -49.56
N SER A 274 28.31 0.36 -49.78
CA SER A 274 27.27 -0.52 -49.24
C SER A 274 27.29 -0.59 -47.71
N VAL A 275 28.47 -0.55 -47.09
CA VAL A 275 28.62 -0.47 -45.63
C VAL A 275 28.20 0.91 -45.12
N THR A 276 28.65 1.99 -45.78
CA THR A 276 28.35 3.37 -45.39
C THR A 276 26.85 3.65 -45.40
N GLU A 277 26.13 3.21 -46.43
CA GLU A 277 24.67 3.38 -46.54
C GLU A 277 23.93 2.70 -45.37
N ARG A 278 24.37 1.51 -44.96
CA ARG A 278 23.76 0.75 -43.86
C ARG A 278 24.04 1.35 -42.51
N LEU A 279 25.27 1.81 -42.28
CA LEU A 279 25.65 2.52 -41.06
C LEU A 279 24.91 3.86 -40.94
N ALA A 280 24.75 4.59 -42.05
CA ALA A 280 24.00 5.84 -42.08
C ALA A 280 22.52 5.63 -41.70
N MET A 281 21.86 4.59 -42.22
CA MET A 281 20.48 4.24 -41.83
C MET A 281 20.36 3.87 -40.34
N ALA A 282 21.39 3.25 -39.76
CA ALA A 282 21.44 2.93 -38.33
C ALA A 282 21.81 4.12 -37.43
N GLY A 283 22.15 5.28 -38.02
CA GLY A 283 22.64 6.44 -37.30
C GLY A 283 23.97 6.17 -36.58
N VAL A 284 24.86 5.40 -37.22
CA VAL A 284 26.24 5.19 -36.77
C VAL A 284 27.17 6.20 -37.46
N VAL A 285 28.00 6.89 -36.68
CA VAL A 285 28.93 7.93 -37.13
C VAL A 285 30.37 7.57 -36.77
N GLY A 286 31.34 8.19 -37.46
CA GLY A 286 32.76 8.03 -37.17
C GLY A 286 33.33 6.64 -37.46
N ALA A 287 32.61 5.79 -38.20
CA ALA A 287 33.05 4.43 -38.48
C ALA A 287 34.22 4.39 -39.47
N THR A 288 35.24 3.60 -39.15
CA THR A 288 36.36 3.27 -40.03
C THR A 288 36.10 1.92 -40.67
N ILE A 289 36.11 1.88 -42.00
CA ILE A 289 35.85 0.67 -42.80
C ILE A 289 37.17 0.20 -43.40
N THR A 290 37.47 -1.10 -43.26
CA THR A 290 38.66 -1.74 -43.84
C THR A 290 38.22 -2.95 -44.64
N VAL A 291 38.63 -2.99 -45.92
CA VAL A 291 38.35 -4.11 -46.83
C VAL A 291 39.65 -4.84 -47.13
N THR A 292 39.67 -6.15 -46.93
CA THR A 292 40.83 -7.00 -47.19
C THR A 292 40.43 -8.13 -48.15
N PRO A 293 41.11 -8.32 -49.30
CA PRO A 293 42.20 -7.49 -49.82
C PRO A 293 41.72 -6.09 -50.26
N PRO A 294 42.60 -5.07 -50.28
CA PRO A 294 42.23 -3.70 -50.66
C PRO A 294 41.87 -3.56 -52.14
N VAL A 295 42.27 -4.52 -52.99
CA VAL A 295 41.90 -4.60 -54.40
C VAL A 295 41.22 -5.95 -54.62
N ILE A 296 39.97 -5.91 -55.08
CA ILE A 296 39.17 -7.09 -55.44
C ILE A 296 39.32 -7.34 -56.94
N ASN A 297 39.69 -8.56 -57.32
CA ASN A 297 39.93 -8.95 -58.71
C ASN A 297 39.66 -10.46 -58.91
N THR A 298 39.94 -10.97 -60.12
CA THR A 298 39.66 -12.37 -60.47
C THR A 298 40.47 -13.41 -59.68
N SER A 299 41.58 -13.04 -59.04
CA SER A 299 42.37 -13.94 -58.18
C SER A 299 42.01 -13.85 -56.70
N THR A 300 41.07 -12.99 -56.32
CA THR A 300 40.59 -12.87 -54.94
C THR A 300 39.84 -14.13 -54.52
N GLN A 301 40.25 -14.74 -53.40
CA GLN A 301 39.66 -15.96 -52.87
C GLN A 301 38.63 -15.69 -51.76
N ALA A 302 38.83 -14.65 -50.97
CA ALA A 302 37.92 -14.27 -49.91
C ALA A 302 37.94 -12.75 -49.73
N VAL A 303 36.84 -12.20 -49.23
CA VAL A 303 36.70 -10.79 -48.88
C VAL A 303 36.35 -10.68 -47.41
N THR A 304 37.19 -9.96 -46.69
CA THR A 304 37.01 -9.59 -45.28
C THR A 304 36.63 -8.13 -45.19
N VAL A 305 35.53 -7.84 -44.50
CA VAL A 305 35.08 -6.49 -44.20
C VAL A 305 35.14 -6.31 -42.68
N HIS A 306 35.98 -5.38 -42.25
CA HIS A 306 36.16 -4.99 -40.85
C HIS A 306 35.65 -3.55 -40.66
N VAL A 307 34.83 -3.33 -39.64
CA VAL A 307 34.31 -2.01 -39.30
C VAL A 307 34.55 -1.75 -37.82
N ALA A 308 35.13 -0.60 -37.49
CA ALA A 308 35.29 -0.10 -36.13
C ALA A 308 34.60 1.27 -36.02
N ALA A 309 33.74 1.44 -35.01
CA ALA A 309 33.06 2.71 -34.74
C ALA A 309 33.29 3.15 -33.29
N PRO A 310 33.74 4.39 -33.03
CA PRO A 310 33.98 4.87 -31.69
C PRO A 310 32.67 5.01 -30.93
N TYR A 311 32.54 4.31 -29.79
CA TYR A 311 31.28 4.33 -29.04
C TYR A 311 30.99 5.73 -28.47
N ASN A 312 32.01 6.50 -28.13
CA ASN A 312 31.86 7.86 -27.61
C ASN A 312 31.07 8.78 -28.56
N GLU A 313 31.26 8.65 -29.88
CA GLU A 313 30.54 9.44 -30.88
C GLU A 313 29.11 8.91 -31.14
N ASN A 314 28.86 7.66 -30.74
CA ASN A 314 27.61 6.94 -31.01
C ASN A 314 26.72 6.77 -29.76
N SER A 315 27.15 7.27 -28.60
CA SER A 315 26.41 7.22 -27.34
C SER A 315 25.28 8.27 -27.30
N TRP A 316 24.16 7.91 -26.65
CA TRP A 316 23.03 8.84 -26.41
C TRP A 316 23.17 9.65 -25.11
N THR A 317 24.07 9.24 -24.22
CA THR A 317 24.32 9.90 -22.94
C THR A 317 25.82 10.10 -22.74
N LEU A 318 26.25 10.78 -21.67
CA LEU A 318 27.67 10.82 -21.31
C LEU A 318 28.14 9.39 -20.98
N PRO A 319 28.94 8.74 -21.85
CA PRO A 319 29.29 7.33 -21.68
C PRO A 319 30.17 7.18 -20.44
N LYS A 320 29.82 6.24 -19.55
CA LYS A 320 30.62 5.92 -18.36
C LYS A 320 31.22 4.53 -18.42
N PHE A 321 30.48 3.54 -18.93
CA PHE A 321 30.91 2.14 -18.92
C PHE A 321 31.66 1.75 -20.19
N PHE A 322 31.28 2.31 -21.34
CA PHE A 322 31.90 2.03 -22.63
C PHE A 322 32.69 3.24 -23.17
N SER A 323 33.09 4.15 -22.28
CA SER A 323 33.87 5.32 -22.68
C SER A 323 35.23 4.91 -23.23
N GLY A 324 35.58 5.40 -24.42
CA GLY A 324 36.85 5.09 -25.08
C GLY A 324 36.93 3.69 -25.68
N VAL A 325 35.80 2.98 -25.79
CA VAL A 325 35.71 1.68 -26.46
C VAL A 325 35.27 1.88 -27.90
N ASP A 326 35.95 1.22 -28.83
CA ASP A 326 35.49 1.08 -30.21
C ASP A 326 34.63 -0.17 -30.33
N VAL A 327 33.45 -0.02 -30.93
CA VAL A 327 32.61 -1.17 -31.29
C VAL A 327 33.10 -1.71 -32.62
N VAL A 328 33.43 -3.00 -32.67
CA VAL A 328 34.03 -3.64 -33.83
C VAL A 328 33.18 -4.82 -34.29
N ALA A 329 33.04 -4.98 -35.61
CA ALA A 329 32.54 -6.18 -36.25
C ALA A 329 33.40 -6.54 -37.47
N GLU A 330 33.46 -7.83 -37.78
CA GLU A 330 34.20 -8.34 -38.92
C GLU A 330 33.45 -9.53 -39.53
N MET A 331 33.44 -9.61 -40.86
CA MET A 331 32.91 -10.75 -41.59
C MET A 331 33.84 -11.09 -42.75
N THR A 332 34.12 -12.39 -42.93
CA THR A 332 34.83 -12.92 -44.10
C THR A 332 33.91 -13.86 -44.86
N LEU A 333 33.80 -13.66 -46.17
CA LEU A 333 33.08 -14.55 -47.07
C LEU A 333 34.00 -14.97 -48.23
N ASP A 334 33.85 -16.21 -48.67
CA ASP A 334 34.55 -16.71 -49.86
C ASP A 334 34.03 -16.01 -51.11
N HIS A 335 34.95 -15.62 -51.98
CA HIS A 335 34.65 -14.92 -53.22
C HIS A 335 34.07 -15.91 -54.25
N GLU A 336 33.07 -15.50 -55.05
CA GLU A 336 32.35 -16.43 -55.95
C GLU A 336 33.27 -17.08 -57.01
N ASN A 337 34.37 -16.42 -57.39
CA ASN A 337 35.45 -16.98 -58.22
C ASN A 337 36.00 -18.34 -57.72
N VAL A 338 35.90 -18.65 -56.42
CA VAL A 338 36.36 -19.93 -55.85
C VAL A 338 35.41 -21.09 -56.18
N ALA A 339 34.13 -20.81 -56.45
CA ALA A 339 33.16 -21.84 -56.83
C ALA A 339 33.32 -22.35 -58.27
N PHE A 340 34.13 -21.68 -59.09
CA PHE A 340 34.32 -21.97 -60.51
C PHE A 340 35.74 -22.45 -60.87
N ASN A 341 36.58 -22.72 -59.89
CA ASN A 341 37.91 -23.33 -60.04
C ASN A 341 37.92 -24.80 -59.63
#